data_AF-K1SVX7-F1
#
_entry.id   AF-K1SVX7-F1
#
_cell.length_a   1.000
_cell.length_b   1.000
_cell.length_c   1.000
_cell.angle_alpha   90.00
_cell.angle_beta   90.00
_cell.angle_gamma   90.00
#
_symmetry.space_group_name_H-M   'P 1'
#
loop_
_entity.id
_entity.type
_entity.pdbx_description
1 polymer ?
#
loop_
_entity_poly.entity_id
_entity_poly.type
_entity_poly.pdbx_seq_one_letter_code
_entity_poly.pdbx_strand_id
1 'polypeptide(L)'
;MPFSKIPALPIITLRWWRRHSPPDRSAAGNNLSENISVVEIAKLPDILNSIDSDNDEEIASEALQCLNMALDSLIEMRKTEGENIKQDLLVRIERVQNLVDKIAENSKGIVEEYVSKLEKRVKEILKTDVVDENRIAQEAVIYADKTSIEEELTRLNSHIVQFKELVNSDGPVGKKLDFMIQEMNRETNTIGSKAGSGEITKAVIDLKVELEDIREQIQNIE
;
A
#
# COMPACT_ATOMS: atom_id res chain seq x y z
N MET A 1 21.16 55.67 16.70
CA MET A 1 19.79 55.15 16.49
C MET A 1 19.69 54.76 15.03
N PRO A 2 19.44 53.48 14.68
CA PRO A 2 19.22 53.10 13.30
C PRO A 2 17.78 53.45 12.91
N PHE A 3 17.60 54.15 11.79
CA PHE A 3 16.29 54.32 11.18
C PHE A 3 15.81 52.95 10.67
N SER A 4 14.66 52.53 11.19
CA SER A 4 13.94 51.32 10.82
C SER A 4 13.61 51.30 9.32
N LYS A 5 13.91 50.18 8.66
CA LYS A 5 13.46 49.87 7.29
C LYS A 5 11.94 50.02 7.20
N ILE A 6 11.45 50.92 6.36
CA ILE A 6 10.04 51.01 6.01
C ILE A 6 9.79 49.94 4.93
N PRO A 7 8.85 49.00 5.11
CA PRO A 7 8.60 47.96 4.13
C PRO A 7 7.98 48.55 2.86
N ALA A 8 8.39 48.04 1.70
CA ALA A 8 7.83 48.43 0.41
C ALA A 8 6.34 48.06 0.35
N LEU A 9 5.47 49.07 0.27
CA LEU A 9 4.04 48.85 0.11
C LEU A 9 3.71 48.54 -1.35
N PRO A 10 2.80 47.58 -1.64
CA PRO A 10 2.45 47.18 -3.00
C PRO A 10 1.77 48.34 -3.75
N ILE A 11 1.99 48.40 -5.08
CA ILE A 11 1.61 49.49 -6.01
C ILE A 11 0.15 49.97 -5.88
N ILE A 12 -0.75 49.11 -5.38
CA ILE A 12 -2.17 49.45 -5.12
C ILE A 12 -2.31 50.55 -4.04
N THR A 13 -1.42 50.58 -3.04
CA THR A 13 -1.42 51.58 -1.95
C THR A 13 -1.02 52.98 -2.41
N LEU A 14 -0.07 53.11 -3.35
CA LEU A 14 0.36 54.39 -3.94
C LEU A 14 -0.79 55.10 -4.67
N ARG A 15 -1.63 54.34 -5.36
CA ARG A 15 -2.77 54.89 -6.11
C ARG A 15 -3.92 55.33 -5.19
N TRP A 16 -4.09 54.67 -4.04
CA TRP A 16 -5.06 55.06 -3.01
C TRP A 16 -4.62 56.30 -2.24
N TRP A 17 -3.33 56.38 -1.89
CA TRP A 17 -2.72 57.52 -1.20
C TRP A 17 -2.78 58.81 -2.04
N ARG A 18 -2.51 58.74 -3.35
CA ARG A 18 -2.60 59.90 -4.25
C ARG A 18 -4.04 60.43 -4.44
N ARG A 19 -5.07 59.59 -4.21
CA ARG A 19 -6.48 59.95 -4.44
C ARG A 19 -7.17 60.50 -3.19
N HIS A 20 -6.66 60.23 -1.98
CA HIS A 20 -7.30 60.59 -0.71
C HIS A 20 -6.39 61.37 0.26
N SER A 21 -5.13 61.66 -0.12
CA SER A 21 -4.29 62.52 0.70
C SER A 21 -4.76 63.98 0.62
N PRO A 22 -4.85 64.70 1.74
CA PRO A 22 -5.14 66.13 1.73
C PRO A 22 -4.06 66.85 0.90
N PRO A 23 -4.35 68.00 0.26
CA PRO A 23 -3.33 68.77 -0.42
C PRO A 23 -2.27 69.16 0.60
N ASP A 24 -1.09 68.57 0.44
CA ASP A 24 -0.01 68.63 1.40
C ASP A 24 0.51 70.07 1.50
N ARG A 25 0.30 70.70 2.66
CA ARG A 25 0.82 72.03 2.99
C ARG A 25 2.30 72.00 3.39
N SER A 26 3.06 70.97 3.04
CA SER A 26 4.50 70.87 3.39
C SER A 26 5.45 71.42 2.32
N ALA A 27 4.99 71.66 1.07
CA ALA A 27 5.85 72.12 -0.03
C ALA A 27 6.28 73.61 0.05
N ALA A 28 5.73 74.40 0.98
CA ALA A 28 5.99 75.84 1.04
C ALA A 28 7.29 76.23 1.77
N GLY A 29 7.99 75.29 2.42
CA GLY A 29 9.18 75.58 3.25
C GLY A 29 10.52 75.18 2.63
N ASN A 30 10.52 74.25 1.68
CA ASN A 30 11.72 73.79 0.99
C ASN A 30 11.46 73.96 -0.51
N ASN A 31 12.19 74.87 -1.17
CA ASN A 31 12.14 75.15 -2.62
C ASN A 31 12.40 73.89 -3.46
N LEU A 32 11.46 72.95 -3.48
CA LEU A 32 11.51 71.73 -4.26
C LEU A 32 10.55 71.93 -5.44
N SER A 33 11.10 71.82 -6.65
CA SER A 33 10.31 71.95 -7.88
C SER A 33 9.27 70.84 -7.97
N GLU A 34 8.01 71.19 -8.24
CA GLU A 34 6.92 70.21 -8.37
C GLU A 34 7.06 69.27 -9.59
N ASN A 35 8.01 69.57 -10.49
CA ASN A 35 8.35 68.73 -11.64
C ASN A 35 9.83 68.34 -11.58
N ILE A 36 10.12 67.22 -10.92
CA ILE A 36 11.42 66.55 -11.02
C ILE A 36 11.35 65.63 -12.24
N SER A 37 12.26 65.80 -13.20
CA SER A 37 12.31 64.94 -14.37
C SER A 37 12.92 63.58 -14.01
N VAL A 38 12.45 62.51 -14.68
CA VAL A 38 13.01 61.16 -14.52
C VAL A 38 14.52 61.14 -14.81
N VAL A 39 14.98 62.03 -15.68
CA VAL A 39 16.39 62.20 -16.05
C VAL A 39 17.23 62.80 -14.91
N GLU A 40 16.66 63.66 -14.08
CA GLU A 40 17.36 64.23 -12.91
C GLU A 40 17.50 63.20 -11.79
N ILE A 41 16.49 62.36 -11.59
CA ILE A 41 16.52 61.25 -10.63
C ILE A 41 17.58 60.22 -11.06
N ALA A 42 17.63 59.88 -12.35
CA ALA A 42 18.63 58.96 -12.91
C ALA A 42 20.10 59.41 -12.77
N LYS A 43 20.34 60.72 -12.57
CA LYS A 43 21.69 61.29 -12.40
C LYS A 43 22.20 61.28 -10.96
N LEU A 44 21.33 60.99 -10.00
CA LEU A 44 21.74 60.90 -8.60
C LEU A 44 22.57 59.61 -8.41
N PRO A 45 23.74 59.70 -7.76
CA PRO A 45 24.54 58.52 -7.45
C PRO A 45 23.70 57.53 -6.64
N ASP A 46 23.85 56.24 -6.92
CA ASP A 46 23.16 55.11 -6.30
C ASP A 46 21.65 54.94 -6.58
N ILE A 47 21.02 55.79 -7.42
CA ILE A 47 19.59 55.64 -7.72
C ILE A 47 19.29 54.55 -8.77
N LEU A 48 20.18 54.33 -9.72
CA LEU A 48 20.04 53.31 -10.78
C LEU A 48 20.90 52.07 -10.52
N ASN A 49 20.98 51.64 -9.26
CA ASN A 49 21.60 50.36 -8.95
C ASN A 49 20.57 49.25 -9.24
N SER A 50 20.70 48.54 -10.38
CA SER A 50 20.08 47.22 -10.47
C SER A 50 20.75 46.35 -9.42
N ILE A 51 19.96 45.82 -8.49
CA ILE A 51 20.39 44.69 -7.69
C ILE A 51 20.22 43.49 -8.62
N ASP A 52 21.13 43.34 -9.58
CA ASP A 52 21.31 42.06 -10.23
C ASP A 52 21.83 41.12 -9.14
N SER A 53 21.06 40.11 -8.79
CA SER A 53 21.51 39.09 -7.85
C SER A 53 22.52 38.22 -8.58
N ASP A 54 23.79 38.61 -8.51
CA ASP A 54 24.96 37.89 -9.07
C ASP A 54 25.06 36.41 -8.63
N ASN A 55 24.20 35.97 -7.70
CA ASN A 55 24.18 34.63 -7.13
C ASN A 55 23.00 33.75 -7.60
N ASP A 56 22.14 34.19 -8.53
CA ASP A 56 20.98 33.38 -8.95
C ASP A 56 21.40 32.01 -9.53
N GLU A 57 22.48 31.97 -10.32
CA GLU A 57 23.03 30.71 -10.86
C GLU A 57 23.67 29.83 -9.78
N GLU A 58 24.35 30.44 -8.81
CA GLU A 58 24.98 29.73 -7.69
C GLU A 58 23.91 29.13 -6.75
N ILE A 59 22.88 29.90 -6.42
CA ILE A 59 21.72 29.46 -5.64
C ILE A 59 20.98 28.34 -6.36
N ALA A 60 20.77 28.47 -7.68
CA ALA A 60 20.15 27.41 -8.48
C ALA A 60 20.98 26.12 -8.48
N SER A 61 22.30 26.23 -8.60
CA SER A 61 23.24 25.10 -8.54
C SER A 61 23.18 24.40 -7.17
N GLU A 62 23.26 25.15 -6.07
CA GLU A 62 23.18 24.60 -4.71
C GLU A 62 21.82 23.94 -4.45
N ALA A 63 20.73 24.55 -4.92
CA ALA A 63 19.38 23.99 -4.79
C ALA A 63 19.24 22.67 -5.57
N LEU A 64 19.78 22.59 -6.79
CA LEU A 64 19.80 21.37 -7.58
C LEU A 64 20.65 20.28 -6.92
N GLN A 65 21.79 20.63 -6.34
CA GLN A 65 22.62 19.69 -5.60
C GLN A 65 21.87 19.11 -4.39
N CYS A 66 21.23 19.98 -3.59
CA CYS A 66 20.41 19.54 -2.46
C CYS A 66 19.24 18.65 -2.89
N LEU A 67 18.57 19.00 -3.99
CA LEU A 67 17.48 18.21 -4.55
C LEU A 67 17.95 16.82 -4.98
N ASN A 68 19.07 16.73 -5.70
CA ASN A 68 19.63 15.45 -6.13
C ASN A 68 20.00 14.57 -4.92
N MET A 69 20.63 15.13 -3.89
CA MET A 69 20.93 14.39 -2.65
C MET A 69 19.66 13.87 -1.96
N ALA A 70 18.59 14.67 -1.94
CA ALA A 70 17.30 14.26 -1.38
C ALA A 70 16.64 13.14 -2.20
N LEU A 71 16.70 13.23 -3.54
CA LEU A 71 16.18 12.20 -4.44
C LEU A 71 16.95 10.88 -4.32
N ASP A 72 18.28 10.95 -4.26
CA ASP A 72 19.14 9.77 -4.06
C ASP A 72 18.82 9.09 -2.72
N SER A 73 18.71 9.89 -1.65
CA SER A 73 18.33 9.37 -0.33
C SER A 73 16.93 8.74 -0.34
N LEU A 74 15.97 9.32 -1.07
CA LEU A 74 14.62 8.77 -1.19
C LEU A 74 14.63 7.43 -1.93
N ILE A 75 15.39 7.33 -3.02
CA ILE A 75 15.52 6.10 -3.81
C ILE A 75 16.15 4.98 -2.98
N GLU A 76 17.23 5.25 -2.24
CA GLU A 76 17.88 4.25 -1.39
C GLU A 76 16.99 3.78 -0.25
N MET A 77 16.22 4.71 0.34
CA MET A 77 15.23 4.37 1.38
C MET A 77 14.15 3.44 0.83
N ARG A 78 13.58 3.77 -0.34
CA ARG A 78 12.56 2.94 -1.01
C ARG A 78 13.07 1.57 -1.41
N LYS A 79 14.32 1.45 -1.87
CA LYS A 79 14.93 0.13 -2.16
C LYS A 79 15.05 -0.72 -0.90
N THR A 80 15.53 -0.12 0.19
CA THR A 80 15.69 -0.81 1.47
C THR A 80 14.35 -1.28 2.02
N GLU A 81 13.34 -0.42 1.97
CA GLU A 81 11.97 -0.75 2.36
C GLU A 81 11.39 -1.88 1.48
N GLY A 82 11.52 -1.76 0.16
CA GLY A 82 11.06 -2.80 -0.77
C GLY A 82 11.69 -4.16 -0.51
N GLU A 83 13.00 -4.22 -0.21
CA GLU A 83 13.67 -5.48 0.14
C GLU A 83 13.17 -6.05 1.48
N ASN A 84 12.99 -5.20 2.50
CA ASN A 84 12.45 -5.66 3.79
C ASN A 84 11.04 -6.24 3.64
N ILE A 85 10.18 -5.56 2.87
CA ILE A 85 8.81 -6.02 2.63
C ILE A 85 8.82 -7.32 1.82
N LYS A 86 9.68 -7.42 0.80
CA LYS A 86 9.88 -8.65 0.03
C LYS A 86 10.21 -9.83 0.94
N GLN A 87 11.16 -9.67 1.86
CA GLN A 87 11.53 -10.74 2.79
C GLN A 87 10.37 -11.12 3.72
N ASP A 88 9.63 -10.14 4.25
CA ASP A 88 8.45 -10.41 5.08
C ASP A 88 7.37 -11.20 4.31
N LEU A 89 7.07 -10.79 3.08
CA LEU A 89 6.10 -11.49 2.21
C LEU A 89 6.53 -12.93 1.93
N LEU A 90 7.83 -13.19 1.74
CA LEU A 90 8.36 -14.55 1.52
C LEU A 90 8.22 -15.43 2.76
N VAL A 91 8.43 -14.88 3.96
CA VAL A 91 8.21 -15.61 5.23
C VAL A 91 6.73 -15.94 5.41
N ARG A 92 5.84 -15.00 5.14
CA ARG A 92 4.39 -15.19 5.30
C ARG A 92 3.83 -16.19 4.31
N ILE A 93 4.24 -16.13 3.04
CA ILE A 93 3.77 -17.11 2.04
C ILE A 93 4.27 -18.53 2.33
N GLU A 94 5.41 -18.68 3.03
CA GLU A 94 5.86 -19.98 3.54
C GLU A 94 4.95 -20.50 4.67
N ARG A 95 4.46 -19.64 5.56
CA ARG A 95 3.44 -20.02 6.55
C ARG A 95 2.15 -20.46 5.89
N VAL A 96 1.71 -19.74 4.85
CA VAL A 96 0.57 -20.13 4.01
C VAL A 96 0.77 -21.53 3.44
N GLN A 97 1.94 -21.82 2.85
CA GLN A 97 2.26 -23.16 2.33
C GLN A 97 2.14 -24.24 3.42
N ASN A 98 2.71 -24.00 4.59
CA ASN A 98 2.64 -24.96 5.71
C ASN A 98 1.20 -25.24 6.16
N LEU A 99 0.33 -24.21 6.14
CA LEU A 99 -1.09 -24.38 6.46
C LEU A 99 -1.82 -25.16 5.38
N VAL A 100 -1.52 -24.93 4.10
CA VAL A 100 -2.05 -25.70 2.97
C VAL A 100 -1.64 -27.17 3.07
N ASP A 101 -0.37 -27.45 3.38
CA ASP A 101 0.13 -28.83 3.53
C ASP A 101 -0.55 -29.54 4.71
N LYS A 102 -0.79 -28.81 5.81
CA LYS A 102 -1.53 -29.34 6.96
C LYS A 102 -2.99 -29.65 6.63
N ILE A 103 -3.65 -28.79 5.85
CA ILE A 103 -5.02 -29.06 5.37
C ILE A 103 -5.02 -30.31 4.48
N ALA A 104 -4.04 -30.43 3.58
CA ALA A 104 -3.90 -31.59 2.71
C ALA A 104 -3.71 -32.88 3.53
N GLU A 105 -2.83 -32.87 4.54
CA GLU A 105 -2.63 -34.03 5.42
C GLU A 105 -3.91 -34.41 6.17
N ASN A 106 -4.58 -33.42 6.77
CA ASN A 106 -5.82 -33.65 7.54
C ASN A 106 -7.01 -34.07 6.67
N SER A 107 -6.93 -33.87 5.35
CA SER A 107 -7.96 -34.32 4.41
C SER A 107 -7.86 -35.81 4.07
N LYS A 108 -6.67 -36.41 4.25
CA LYS A 108 -6.45 -37.84 4.03
C LYS A 108 -7.24 -38.65 5.06
N GLY A 109 -7.91 -39.70 4.61
CA GLY A 109 -8.61 -40.61 5.52
C GLY A 109 -10.00 -40.15 5.97
N ILE A 110 -10.46 -38.94 5.57
CA ILE A 110 -11.76 -38.40 6.01
C ILE A 110 -12.92 -39.28 5.56
N VAL A 111 -12.86 -39.83 4.35
CA VAL A 111 -13.92 -40.69 3.81
C VAL A 111 -13.95 -42.03 4.55
N GLU A 112 -12.78 -42.63 4.79
CA GLU A 112 -12.64 -43.88 5.53
C GLU A 112 -13.14 -43.74 6.98
N GLU A 113 -12.77 -42.63 7.65
CA GLU A 113 -13.25 -42.33 8.99
C GLU A 113 -14.77 -42.14 9.03
N TYR A 114 -15.32 -41.44 8.03
CA TYR A 114 -16.77 -41.26 7.89
C TYR A 114 -17.49 -42.59 7.70
N VAL A 115 -17.02 -43.44 6.79
CA VAL A 115 -17.60 -44.77 6.53
C VAL A 115 -17.59 -45.61 7.80
N SER A 116 -16.47 -45.67 8.51
CA SER A 116 -16.37 -46.41 9.78
C SER A 116 -17.35 -45.91 10.84
N LYS A 117 -17.50 -44.58 10.98
CA LYS A 117 -18.47 -43.97 11.91
C LYS A 117 -19.91 -44.26 11.50
N LEU A 118 -20.21 -44.20 10.19
CA LEU A 118 -21.54 -44.46 9.65
C LEU A 118 -21.95 -45.91 9.91
N GLU A 119 -21.09 -46.88 9.59
CA GLU A 119 -21.35 -48.30 9.84
C GLU A 119 -21.63 -48.57 11.31
N LYS A 120 -20.78 -48.05 12.21
CA LYS A 120 -20.97 -48.19 13.66
C LYS A 120 -22.32 -47.65 14.10
N ARG A 121 -22.69 -46.45 13.61
CA ARG A 121 -23.95 -45.80 13.97
C ARG A 121 -25.18 -46.53 13.44
N VAL A 122 -25.09 -47.13 12.24
CA VAL A 122 -26.17 -47.97 11.69
C VAL A 122 -26.37 -49.22 12.54
N LYS A 123 -25.29 -49.93 12.91
CA LYS A 123 -25.35 -51.11 13.78
C LYS A 123 -25.97 -50.79 15.14
N GLU A 124 -25.56 -49.67 15.75
CA GLU A 124 -26.10 -49.20 17.03
C GLU A 124 -27.60 -48.88 16.98
N ILE A 125 -28.06 -48.15 15.97
CA ILE A 125 -29.47 -47.70 15.84
C ILE A 125 -30.39 -48.88 15.52
N LEU A 126 -29.98 -49.72 14.57
CA LEU A 126 -30.80 -50.83 14.08
C LEU A 126 -30.66 -52.10 14.94
N LYS A 127 -29.70 -52.13 15.87
CA LYS A 127 -29.37 -53.30 16.71
C LYS A 127 -29.14 -54.56 15.87
N THR A 128 -28.41 -54.40 14.77
CA THR A 128 -28.07 -55.46 13.81
C THR A 128 -26.57 -55.46 13.55
N ASP A 129 -26.00 -56.64 13.34
CA ASP A 129 -24.61 -56.78 12.88
C ASP A 129 -24.50 -56.76 11.35
N VAL A 130 -25.62 -56.93 10.64
CA VAL A 130 -25.69 -56.95 9.19
C VAL A 130 -26.01 -55.55 8.67
N VAL A 131 -25.07 -54.96 7.92
CA VAL A 131 -25.22 -53.66 7.26
C VAL A 131 -25.28 -53.89 5.74
N ASP A 132 -26.12 -53.12 5.05
CA ASP A 132 -26.19 -53.15 3.59
C ASP A 132 -24.99 -52.39 2.99
N GLU A 133 -24.00 -53.14 2.54
CA GLU A 133 -22.75 -52.62 1.96
C GLU A 133 -22.99 -51.72 0.74
N ASN A 134 -24.02 -52.00 -0.07
CA ASN A 134 -24.33 -51.17 -1.25
C ASN A 134 -24.79 -49.77 -0.82
N ARG A 135 -25.58 -49.67 0.24
CA ARG A 135 -26.03 -48.38 0.77
C ARG A 135 -24.89 -47.60 1.42
N ILE A 136 -23.99 -48.28 2.13
CA ILE A 136 -22.79 -47.65 2.70
C ILE A 136 -21.87 -47.11 1.59
N ALA A 137 -21.61 -47.91 0.55
CA ALA A 137 -20.78 -47.49 -0.57
C ALA A 137 -21.36 -46.28 -1.31
N GLN A 138 -22.68 -46.24 -1.54
CA GLN A 138 -23.34 -45.09 -2.15
C GLN A 138 -23.20 -43.82 -1.30
N GLU A 139 -23.42 -43.92 0.02
CA GLU A 139 -23.26 -42.77 0.91
C GLU A 139 -21.80 -42.31 0.98
N ALA A 140 -20.84 -43.23 0.96
CA ALA A 140 -19.42 -42.93 0.93
C ALA A 140 -19.03 -42.08 -0.29
N VAL A 141 -19.51 -42.44 -1.48
CA VAL A 141 -19.26 -41.68 -2.72
C VAL A 141 -19.88 -40.29 -2.63
N ILE A 142 -21.15 -40.19 -2.21
CA ILE A 142 -21.83 -38.89 -2.04
C ILE A 142 -21.09 -38.00 -1.04
N TYR A 143 -20.58 -38.59 0.04
CA TYR A 143 -19.81 -37.86 1.04
C TYR A 143 -18.45 -37.41 0.49
N ALA A 144 -17.73 -38.30 -0.20
CA ALA A 144 -16.45 -38.00 -0.82
C ALA A 144 -16.56 -36.81 -1.80
N ASP A 145 -17.58 -36.81 -2.67
CA ASP A 145 -17.83 -35.71 -3.61
C ASP A 145 -18.11 -34.38 -2.89
N LYS A 146 -18.84 -34.43 -1.76
CA LYS A 146 -19.17 -33.24 -0.96
C LYS A 146 -17.96 -32.67 -0.21
N THR A 147 -17.05 -33.52 0.25
CA THR A 147 -15.91 -33.11 1.08
C THR A 147 -14.61 -32.99 0.29
N SER A 148 -14.60 -33.30 -1.01
CA SER A 148 -13.39 -33.22 -1.82
C SER A 148 -12.90 -31.79 -1.97
N ILE A 149 -11.64 -31.56 -1.56
CA ILE A 149 -10.94 -30.27 -1.61
C ILE A 149 -9.66 -30.30 -2.47
N GLU A 150 -9.41 -31.39 -3.20
CA GLU A 150 -8.16 -31.60 -3.93
C GLU A 150 -7.91 -30.53 -5.01
N GLU A 151 -8.97 -30.09 -5.68
CA GLU A 151 -8.88 -29.05 -6.70
C GLU A 151 -8.48 -27.70 -6.09
N GLU A 152 -9.10 -27.33 -4.97
CA GLU A 152 -8.77 -26.10 -4.24
C GLU A 152 -7.31 -26.12 -3.73
N LEU A 153 -6.84 -27.25 -3.20
CA LEU A 153 -5.45 -27.42 -2.77
C LEU A 153 -4.47 -27.30 -3.93
N THR A 154 -4.80 -27.89 -5.09
CA THR A 154 -3.98 -27.78 -6.29
C THR A 154 -3.89 -26.34 -6.78
N ARG A 155 -5.02 -25.62 -6.80
CA ARG A 155 -5.07 -24.20 -7.18
C ARG A 155 -4.29 -23.33 -6.20
N LEU A 156 -4.44 -23.53 -4.88
CA LEU A 156 -3.66 -22.82 -3.86
C LEU A 156 -2.15 -22.98 -4.06
N ASN A 157 -1.67 -24.20 -4.28
CA ASN A 157 -0.25 -24.45 -4.54
C ASN A 157 0.25 -23.70 -5.78
N SER A 158 -0.53 -23.73 -6.86
CA SER A 158 -0.21 -22.96 -8.08
C SER A 158 -0.16 -21.46 -7.81
N HIS A 159 -1.10 -20.94 -7.03
CA HIS A 159 -1.10 -19.52 -6.65
C HIS A 159 0.10 -19.16 -5.78
N ILE A 160 0.53 -20.03 -4.87
CA ILE A 160 1.70 -19.80 -4.01
C ILE A 160 2.97 -19.71 -4.84
N VAL A 161 3.14 -20.59 -5.84
CA VAL A 161 4.27 -20.54 -6.77
C VAL A 161 4.28 -19.21 -7.54
N GLN A 162 3.15 -18.84 -8.13
CA GLN A 162 3.02 -17.58 -8.87
C GLN A 162 3.27 -16.35 -7.99
N PHE A 163 2.82 -16.37 -6.72
CA PHE A 163 3.10 -15.32 -5.75
C PHE A 163 4.61 -15.16 -5.52
N LYS A 164 5.32 -16.26 -5.28
CA LYS A 164 6.78 -16.27 -5.08
C LYS A 164 7.52 -15.76 -6.31
N GLU A 165 7.07 -16.08 -7.51
CA GLU A 165 7.63 -15.57 -8.76
C GLU A 165 7.42 -14.05 -8.90
N LEU A 166 6.20 -13.56 -8.62
CA LEU A 166 5.88 -12.13 -8.68
C LEU A 166 6.71 -11.31 -7.71
N VAL A 167 6.87 -11.77 -6.46
CA VAL A 167 7.69 -11.09 -5.45
C VAL A 167 9.17 -10.97 -5.87
N ASN A 168 9.65 -11.85 -6.75
CA ASN A 168 11.01 -11.81 -7.27
C ASN A 168 11.15 -11.11 -8.63
N SER A 169 10.04 -10.66 -9.22
CA SER A 169 10.04 -10.01 -10.52
C SER A 169 10.36 -8.52 -10.44
N ASP A 170 10.94 -7.99 -11.51
CA ASP A 170 11.22 -6.56 -11.62
C ASP A 170 9.96 -5.75 -11.94
N GLY A 171 9.85 -4.57 -11.32
CA GLY A 171 8.78 -3.60 -11.57
C GLY A 171 7.60 -3.67 -10.59
N PRO A 172 6.53 -2.91 -10.85
CA PRO A 172 5.41 -2.79 -9.92
C PRO A 172 4.54 -4.05 -9.91
N VAL A 173 4.53 -4.76 -8.79
CA VAL A 173 3.82 -6.04 -8.62
C VAL A 173 2.63 -6.01 -7.67
N GLY A 174 2.46 -4.95 -6.88
CA GLY A 174 1.45 -4.88 -5.80
C GLY A 174 0.03 -5.26 -6.24
N LYS A 175 -0.46 -4.74 -7.39
CA LYS A 175 -1.79 -5.12 -7.92
C LYS A 175 -1.90 -6.59 -8.31
N LYS A 176 -0.82 -7.18 -8.84
CA LYS A 176 -0.79 -8.60 -9.19
C LYS A 176 -0.77 -9.46 -7.92
N LEU A 177 -0.01 -9.06 -6.90
CA LEU A 177 0.03 -9.74 -5.61
C LEU A 177 -1.34 -9.70 -4.92
N ASP A 178 -2.03 -8.55 -4.89
CA ASP A 178 -3.39 -8.45 -4.33
C ASP A 178 -4.38 -9.38 -5.07
N PHE A 179 -4.28 -9.48 -6.39
CA PHE A 179 -5.07 -10.46 -7.16
C PHE A 179 -4.78 -11.90 -6.74
N MET A 180 -3.51 -12.28 -6.56
CA MET A 180 -3.16 -13.62 -6.09
C MET A 180 -3.76 -13.93 -4.72
N ILE A 181 -3.76 -12.96 -3.80
CA ILE A 181 -4.34 -13.13 -2.47
C ILE A 181 -5.87 -13.25 -2.53
N GLN A 182 -6.53 -12.53 -3.44
CA GLN A 182 -7.97 -12.69 -3.68
C GLN A 182 -8.30 -14.09 -4.17
N GLU A 183 -7.54 -14.62 -5.12
CA GLU A 183 -7.74 -15.99 -5.62
C GLU A 183 -7.49 -17.02 -4.50
N MET A 184 -6.40 -16.90 -3.73
CA MET A 184 -6.14 -17.78 -2.58
C MET A 184 -7.26 -17.74 -1.54
N ASN A 185 -7.81 -16.56 -1.25
CA ASN A 185 -8.94 -16.41 -0.34
C ASN A 185 -10.21 -17.09 -0.86
N ARG A 186 -10.45 -17.02 -2.18
CA ARG A 186 -11.57 -17.74 -2.81
C ARG A 186 -11.44 -19.24 -2.64
N GLU A 187 -10.25 -19.79 -2.86
CA GLU A 187 -9.99 -21.22 -2.66
C GLU A 187 -10.16 -21.62 -1.19
N THR A 188 -9.60 -20.82 -0.28
CA THR A 188 -9.69 -21.02 1.17
C THR A 188 -11.14 -21.03 1.66
N ASN A 189 -12.00 -20.17 1.09
CA ASN A 189 -13.43 -20.16 1.41
C ASN A 189 -14.15 -21.45 0.95
N THR A 190 -13.80 -21.95 -0.23
CA THR A 190 -14.36 -23.21 -0.76
C THR A 190 -13.92 -24.41 0.09
N ILE A 191 -12.65 -24.46 0.51
CA ILE A 191 -12.18 -25.49 1.46
C ILE A 191 -12.97 -25.39 2.77
N GLY A 192 -13.14 -24.17 3.30
CA GLY A 192 -13.85 -23.95 4.55
C GLY A 192 -15.31 -24.40 4.52
N SER A 193 -16.01 -24.27 3.39
CA SER A 193 -17.41 -24.71 3.27
C SER A 193 -17.56 -26.22 3.06
N LYS A 194 -16.51 -26.89 2.57
CA LYS A 194 -16.43 -28.35 2.41
C LYS A 194 -15.78 -29.07 3.60
N ALA A 195 -15.20 -28.34 4.55
CA ALA A 195 -14.44 -28.90 5.67
C ALA A 195 -15.33 -29.79 6.57
N GLY A 196 -15.07 -31.10 6.54
CA GLY A 196 -15.74 -32.09 7.40
C GLY A 196 -15.08 -32.31 8.76
N SER A 197 -13.88 -31.75 8.98
CA SER A 197 -13.06 -31.93 10.19
C SER A 197 -12.76 -30.60 10.88
N GLY A 198 -12.88 -30.59 12.22
CA GLY A 198 -12.55 -29.41 13.02
C GLY A 198 -11.08 -28.98 12.91
N GLU A 199 -10.17 -29.90 12.60
CA GLU A 199 -8.76 -29.59 12.38
C GLU A 199 -8.55 -28.83 11.06
N ILE A 200 -9.27 -29.21 10.00
CA ILE A 200 -9.30 -28.46 8.74
C ILE A 200 -9.91 -27.09 8.98
N THR A 201 -11.03 -27.00 9.69
CA THR A 201 -11.68 -25.71 9.99
C THR A 201 -10.73 -24.76 10.72
N LYS A 202 -9.97 -25.25 11.70
CA LYS A 202 -8.97 -24.45 12.40
C LYS A 202 -7.86 -23.96 11.46
N ALA A 203 -7.29 -24.85 10.66
CA ALA A 203 -6.24 -24.49 9.70
C ALA A 203 -6.73 -23.49 8.64
N VAL A 204 -7.99 -23.59 8.21
CA VAL A 204 -8.62 -22.62 7.30
C VAL A 204 -8.75 -21.23 7.93
N ILE A 205 -9.08 -21.14 9.23
CA ILE A 205 -9.14 -19.86 9.94
C ILE A 205 -7.74 -19.24 10.01
N ASP A 206 -6.75 -20.02 10.42
CA ASP A 206 -5.35 -19.57 10.50
C ASP A 206 -4.86 -19.11 9.11
N LEU A 207 -5.22 -19.83 8.04
CA LEU A 207 -4.89 -19.49 6.66
C LEU A 207 -5.51 -18.16 6.23
N LYS A 208 -6.79 -17.90 6.58
CA LYS A 208 -7.44 -16.62 6.28
C LYS A 208 -6.77 -15.44 6.97
N VAL A 209 -6.32 -15.63 8.21
CA VAL A 209 -5.59 -14.58 8.94
C VAL A 209 -4.28 -14.25 8.25
N GLU A 210 -3.47 -15.26 7.93
CA GLU A 210 -2.20 -15.04 7.23
C GLU A 210 -2.39 -14.43 5.83
N LEU A 211 -3.45 -14.79 5.10
CA LEU A 211 -3.76 -14.16 3.81
C LEU A 211 -4.15 -12.68 3.94
N GLU A 212 -4.91 -12.31 4.97
CA GLU A 212 -5.26 -10.90 5.21
C GLU A 212 -4.05 -10.09 5.67
N ASP A 213 -3.21 -10.65 6.56
CA ASP A 213 -1.94 -10.04 6.96
C ASP A 213 -1.04 -9.73 5.74
N ILE A 214 -0.91 -10.69 4.81
CA ILE A 214 -0.16 -10.48 3.57
C ILE A 214 -0.81 -9.35 2.73
N ARG A 215 -2.13 -9.34 2.65
CA ARG A 215 -2.87 -8.32 1.89
C ARG A 215 -2.64 -6.92 2.44
N GLU A 216 -2.73 -6.75 3.76
CA GLU A 216 -2.43 -5.49 4.43
C GLU A 216 -0.99 -5.07 4.14
N GLN A 217 -0.04 -5.99 4.22
CA GLN A 217 1.37 -5.70 3.92
C GLN A 217 1.56 -5.23 2.47
N ILE A 218 0.85 -5.82 1.49
CA ILE A 218 0.88 -5.41 0.08
C ILE A 218 0.28 -4.01 -0.11
N GLN A 219 -0.80 -3.68 0.59
CA GLN A 219 -1.46 -2.38 0.49
C GLN A 219 -0.66 -1.24 1.13
N ASN A 220 0.21 -1.58 2.08
CA ASN A 220 1.11 -0.63 2.74
C ASN A 220 2.37 -0.31 1.91
N ILE A 221 2.57 -0.92 0.73
CA ILE A 221 3.70 -0.64 -0.16
C ILE A 221 3.40 0.62 -0.99
N GLU A 222 4.22 1.68 -0.84
CA GLU A 222 4.21 2.89 -1.68
C GLU A 222 5.13 2.82 -2.92
#